data_AF-A0A8S2XQ99-F1
#
_entry.id   AF-A0A8S2XQ99-F1
#
_cell.length_a   1.000
_cell.length_b   1.000
_cell.length_c   1.000
_cell.angle_alpha   90.00
_cell.angle_beta   90.00
_cell.angle_gamma   90.00
#
_symmetry.space_group_name_H-M   'P 1'
#
loop_
_entity.id
_entity.type
_entity.pdbx_description
1 polymer ?
#
loop_
_entity_poly.entity_id
_entity_poly.type
_entity_poly.pdbx_seq_one_letter_code
_entity_poly.pdbx_strand_id
1 'polypeptide(L)' 'MKKWSFKVINEAEKPKIQVEYKHETKVFASEEISSLILAKMKEIAETYLDQNVTEAVIAVPAYFNDAQRQ' A
#
# COMPACT_ATOMS: atom_id res chain seq x y z
N MET A 1 -1.68 6.72 -23.14
CA MET A 1 -1.42 7.91 -22.29
C MET A 1 -1.01 7.43 -20.91
N LYS A 2 0.16 7.83 -20.39
CA LYS A 2 0.55 7.56 -18.99
C LYS A 2 -0.17 8.55 -18.09
N LYS A 3 -1.07 8.06 -17.23
CA LYS A 3 -2.08 8.86 -16.50
C LYS A 3 -1.71 9.17 -15.03
N TRP A 4 -0.46 8.96 -14.62
CA TRP A 4 -0.07 9.14 -13.21
C TRP A 4 0.80 10.37 -13.02
N SER A 5 0.50 11.12 -11.96
CA SER A 5 1.25 12.31 -11.54
C SER A 5 2.51 11.98 -10.73
N PHE A 6 2.66 10.75 -10.27
CA PHE A 6 3.81 10.26 -9.51
C PHE A 6 4.78 9.46 -10.38
N LYS A 7 6.05 9.42 -9.97
CA LYS A 7 7.11 8.72 -10.69
C LYS A 7 7.12 7.25 -10.30
N VAL A 8 7.16 6.38 -11.30
CA VAL A 8 7.39 4.93 -11.12
C VAL A 8 8.78 4.61 -11.65
N ILE A 9 9.59 3.98 -10.81
CA ILE A 9 10.93 3.49 -11.15
C ILE A 9 10.94 1.96 -11.17
N ASN A 10 11.87 1.38 -11.91
CA ASN A 10 12.14 -0.05 -11.84
C ASN A 10 13.35 -0.27 -10.94
N GLU A 11 13.18 -1.00 -9.85
CA GLU A 11 14.26 -1.40 -8.95
C GLU A 11 14.21 -2.92 -8.77
N ALA A 12 15.30 -3.60 -9.15
CA ALA A 12 15.40 -5.06 -9.12
C ALA A 12 14.22 -5.78 -9.81
N GLU A 13 13.86 -5.33 -11.01
CA GLU A 13 12.74 -5.83 -11.84
C GLU A 13 11.34 -5.62 -11.24
N LYS A 14 11.23 -4.90 -10.12
CA LYS A 14 9.96 -4.57 -9.48
C LYS A 14 9.63 -3.08 -9.64
N PRO A 15 8.38 -2.74 -10.01
CA PRO A 15 7.96 -1.35 -10.05
C PRO A 15 7.86 -0.79 -8.63
N LYS A 16 8.49 0.37 -8.41
CA LYS A 16 8.41 1.13 -7.16
C LYS A 16 7.99 2.57 -7.42
N ILE A 17 7.34 3.17 -6.44
CA ILE A 17 6.81 4.53 -6.52
C ILE A 17 7.81 5.45 -5.82
N GLN A 18 8.32 6.43 -6.57
CA GLN A 18 9.25 7.44 -6.07
C GLN A 18 8.49 8.75 -5.83
N VAL A 19 8.60 9.27 -4.62
CA VAL A 19 8.01 10.55 -4.20
C VAL A 19 9.01 11.38 -3.42
N GLU A 20 8.82 12.69 -3.42
CA GLU A 20 9.50 13.58 -2.48
C GLU A 20 8.66 13.68 -1.21
N TYR A 21 9.25 13.37 -0.07
CA TYR A 21 8.60 13.45 1.22
C TYR A 21 9.55 14.08 2.23
N LYS A 22 9.16 15.20 2.83
CA LYS A 22 9.99 15.97 3.78
C LYS A 22 11.36 16.36 3.19
N HIS A 23 11.40 16.78 1.93
CA HIS A 23 12.62 17.13 1.17
C HIS A 23 13.59 15.97 0.92
N GLU A 24 13.16 14.73 1.19
CA GLU A 24 13.92 13.52 0.86
C GLU A 24 13.21 12.74 -0.24
N THR A 25 13.99 12.17 -1.14
CA THR A 25 13.46 11.21 -2.11
C THR A 25 13.21 9.89 -1.39
N LYS A 26 11.95 9.45 -1.37
CA LYS A 26 11.55 8.13 -0.86
C LYS A 26 11.05 7.25 -1.98
N VAL A 27 11.37 5.97 -1.87
CA VAL A 27 10.97 4.93 -2.81
C VAL A 27 10.17 3.90 -2.02
N PHE A 28 8.97 3.59 -2.51
CA PHE A 28 8.04 2.65 -1.88
C PHE A 28 7.68 1.54 -2.84
N ALA A 29 7.63 0.31 -2.33
CA ALA A 29 6.96 -0.78 -3.00
C ALA A 29 5.42 -0.60 -2.92
N SER A 30 4.69 -1.24 -3.83
CA SER A 30 3.22 -1.17 -3.88
C SER A 30 2.55 -1.66 -2.59
N GLU A 31 3.10 -2.71 -2.01
CA GLU A 31 2.68 -3.37 -0.79
C GLU A 31 2.89 -2.48 0.44
N GLU A 32 3.97 -1.68 0.47
CA GLU A 32 4.22 -0.73 1.56
C GLU A 32 3.15 0.38 1.59
N ILE A 33 2.78 0.92 0.42
CA ILE A 33 1.71 1.93 0.34
C ILE A 33 0.37 1.31 0.76
N SER A 34 0.09 0.09 0.32
CA SER A 34 -1.13 -0.64 0.71
C SER A 34 -1.17 -0.88 2.22
N SER A 35 -0.03 -1.21 2.83
CA SER A 35 0.11 -1.35 4.28
C SER A 35 -0.20 -0.05 5.03
N LEU A 36 0.20 1.11 4.50
CA LEU A 36 -0.14 2.41 5.11
C LEU A 36 -1.65 2.67 5.11
N ILE A 37 -2.34 2.29 4.03
CA ILE A 37 -3.81 2.40 3.93
C ILE A 37 -4.46 1.46 4.97
N LEU A 38 -4.02 0.21 5.03
CA LEU A 38 -4.55 -0.78 5.99
C LEU A 38 -4.30 -0.37 7.44
N ALA A 39 -3.13 0.20 7.74
CA ALA A 39 -2.83 0.74 9.06
C ALA A 39 -3.82 1.85 9.45
N LYS A 40 -4.18 2.75 8.51
CA LYS A 40 -5.19 3.78 8.78
C LYS A 40 -6.59 3.20 8.97
N MET A 41 -6.95 2.18 8.19
CA MET A 41 -8.24 1.49 8.36
C MET A 41 -8.32 0.77 9.72
N LYS A 42 -7.22 0.14 10.15
CA LYS A 42 -7.10 -0.45 11.48
C LYS A 42 -7.28 0.60 12.57
N GLU A 43 -6.59 1.74 12.51
CA GLU A 43 -6.71 2.83 13.49
C GLU A 43 -8.16 3.32 13.62
N ILE A 44 -8.88 3.43 12.50
CA ILE A 44 -10.30 3.81 12.50
C ILE A 44 -11.16 2.76 13.21
N ALA A 45 -10.93 1.47 12.92
CA ALA A 45 -11.67 0.38 13.55
C ALA A 45 -11.36 0.27 15.05
N GLU A 46 -10.09 0.41 15.45
CA GLU A 46 -9.67 0.40 16.85
C GLU A 46 -10.27 1.57 17.63
N THR A 47 -10.31 2.76 17.03
CA THR A 47 -10.96 3.95 17.62
C THR A 47 -12.46 3.75 17.78
N TYR A 48 -13.11 3.10 16.81
CA TYR A 48 -14.55 2.84 16.86
C TYR A 48 -14.93 1.77 17.90
N LEU A 49 -14.09 0.75 18.07
CA LEU A 49 -14.34 -0.38 18.97
C LEU A 49 -13.71 -0.22 20.36
N ASP A 50 -12.85 0.78 20.56
CA ASP A 50 -12.04 1.02 21.76
C ASP A 50 -11.20 -0.21 22.19
N GLN A 51 -10.70 -0.95 21.21
CA GLN A 51 -9.89 -2.16 21.43
C GLN A 51 -8.91 -2.40 20.30
N ASN A 52 -7.89 -3.23 20.55
CA ASN A 52 -6.92 -3.59 19.51
C ASN A 52 -7.53 -4.56 18.48
N VAL A 53 -7.28 -4.32 17.19
CA VAL A 53 -7.73 -5.18 16.09
C VAL A 53 -6.52 -5.87 15.47
N THR A 54 -6.46 -7.20 15.60
CA THR A 54 -5.33 -8.03 15.13
C THR A 54 -5.68 -8.91 13.93
N GLU A 55 -6.95 -9.24 13.74
CA GLU A 55 -7.42 -10.14 12.69
C GLU A 55 -8.27 -9.38 11.68
N ALA A 56 -8.05 -9.65 10.39
CA ALA A 56 -8.80 -9.02 9.30
C ALA A 56 -8.91 -9.95 8.09
N VAL A 57 -10.01 -9.80 7.35
CA VAL A 57 -10.20 -10.40 6.02
C VAL A 57 -10.15 -9.29 4.99
N ILE A 58 -9.19 -9.39 4.06
CA ILE A 58 -9.00 -8.39 3.00
C ILE A 58 -9.51 -8.98 1.69
N ALA A 59 -10.49 -8.31 1.09
CA ALA A 59 -11.03 -8.72 -0.21
C ALA A 59 -10.08 -8.31 -1.35
N VAL A 60 -9.93 -9.18 -2.34
CA VAL A 60 -9.12 -8.95 -3.54
C VAL A 60 -9.92 -9.30 -4.81
N PRO A 61 -9.62 -8.71 -5.97
CA PRO A 61 -10.32 -9.03 -7.21
C PRO A 61 -10.16 -10.50 -7.62
N ALA A 62 -11.20 -11.07 -8.24
CA ALA A 62 -11.20 -12.49 -8.64
C ALA A 62 -10.09 -12.86 -9.64
N TYR A 63 -9.65 -11.90 -10.46
CA TYR A 63 -8.63 -12.10 -11.49
C TYR A 63 -7.19 -11.89 -11.00
N PHE A 64 -6.97 -11.59 -9.71
CA PHE A 64 -5.61 -11.51 -9.17
C PHE A 64 -4.97 -12.89 -9.16
N ASN A 65 -3.70 -12.94 -9.59
CA ASN A 65 -2.87 -14.14 -9.44
C ASN A 65 -2.31 -14.25 -8.02
N ASP A 66 -1.68 -15.38 -7.70
CA ASP A 66 -1.19 -15.65 -6.34
C ASP A 66 -0.15 -14.62 -5.87
N ALA A 67 0.73 -14.16 -6.75
CA ALA A 67 1.73 -13.14 -6.42
C ALA A 67 1.12 -11.76 -6.10
N GLN A 68 -0.10 -11.48 -6.55
CA GLN A 68 -0.85 -10.26 -6.21
C GLN A 68 -1.75 -10.44 -4.99
N ARG A 69 -2.01 -11.68 -4.58
CA ARG A 69 -2.79 -12.02 -3.37
C ARG A 69 -1.90 -12.13 -2.13
N GLN A 70 -0.63 -12.47 -2.32
CA GLN A 70 0.42 -12.57 -1.31
C GLN A 70 0.97 -11.20 -0.94
#